data_AF-A0A2V7SPF3-F1
#
_entry.id   AF-A0A2V7SPF3-F1
#
_cell.length_a   1.000
_cell.length_b   1.000
_cell.length_c   1.000
_cell.angle_alpha   90.00
_cell.angle_beta   90.00
_cell.angle_gamma   90.00
#
_symmetry.space_group_name_H-M   'P 1'
#
loop_
_entity.id
_entity.type
_entity.pdbx_description
1 polymer ?
#
loop_
_entity_poly.entity_id
_entity_poly.type
_entity_poly.pdbx_seq_one_letter_code
_entity_poly.pdbx_strand_id
1 'polypeptide(L)'
;MHHRPSSAASSMVGPRPFRGLHHAGRTRQIFLAEAQSPRGAYVFLTVFGPESSLGLVRLYFEELVQGLAAAAPPVEALTGPALAEHFERDLNRNLAVLFGRA
;
A
#
# COMPACT_ATOMS: atom_id res chain seq x y z
N MET A 1 8.19 -4.40 -30.05
CA MET A 1 7.08 -4.78 -29.15
C MET A 1 7.10 -3.79 -27.98
N HIS A 2 6.37 -2.67 -28.09
CA HIS A 2 6.42 -1.57 -27.12
C HIS A 2 5.41 -1.81 -26.00
N HIS A 3 5.91 -2.06 -24.78
CA HIS A 3 5.10 -2.15 -23.57
C HIS A 3 4.58 -0.75 -23.23
N ARG A 4 3.28 -0.51 -23.38
CA ARG A 4 2.65 0.75 -22.94
C ARG A 4 2.44 0.70 -21.42
N PRO A 5 2.85 1.73 -20.66
CA PRO A 5 2.53 1.84 -19.24
C PRO A 5 1.02 2.06 -19.03
N SER A 6 0.46 1.41 -18.00
CA SER A 6 -0.96 1.44 -17.62
C SER A 6 -1.53 2.86 -17.43
N SER A 7 -0.68 3.83 -17.07
CA SER A 7 -1.09 5.23 -16.86
C SER A 7 -1.73 5.88 -18.09
N ALA A 8 -1.34 5.48 -19.30
CA ALA A 8 -1.89 6.02 -20.55
C ALA A 8 -3.30 5.48 -20.87
N ALA A 9 -3.72 4.36 -20.28
CA ALA A 9 -5.08 3.83 -20.47
C ALA A 9 -6.10 4.53 -19.55
N SER A 10 -5.64 5.09 -18.42
CA SER A 10 -6.51 5.74 -17.44
C SER A 10 -7.07 7.08 -17.93
N SER A 11 -6.36 7.79 -18.81
CA SER A 11 -6.82 9.07 -19.37
C SER A 11 -7.92 8.93 -20.43
N MET A 12 -8.26 7.69 -20.85
CA MET A 12 -9.32 7.41 -21.83
C MET A 12 -10.65 7.00 -21.18
N VAL A 13 -10.69 6.74 -19.87
CA VAL A 13 -11.88 6.21 -19.16
C VAL A 13 -12.15 7.04 -17.90
N GLY A 14 -12.54 8.30 -18.09
CA GLY A 14 -13.17 9.15 -17.07
C GLY A 14 -12.32 9.50 -15.82
N PRO A 15 -12.82 10.42 -14.97
CA PRO A 15 -12.05 11.02 -13.88
C PRO A 15 -11.97 10.17 -12.59
N ARG A 16 -12.44 8.91 -12.60
CA ARG A 16 -12.40 8.07 -11.39
C ARG A 16 -11.04 7.39 -11.27
N PRO A 17 -10.33 7.56 -10.14
CA PRO A 17 -9.07 6.90 -9.90
C PRO A 17 -9.26 5.38 -9.93
N PHE A 18 -8.21 4.70 -10.35
CA PHE A 18 -8.16 3.29 -10.65
C PHE A 18 -8.38 2.46 -9.37
N ARG A 19 -9.59 1.89 -9.18
CA ARG A 19 -9.92 1.14 -7.95
C ARG A 19 -9.35 -0.29 -7.91
N GLY A 20 -8.79 -0.79 -9.01
CA GLY A 20 -8.05 -2.04 -9.06
C GLY A 20 -8.02 -2.70 -10.45
N LEU A 21 -6.95 -3.46 -10.72
CA LEU A 21 -6.75 -4.26 -11.94
C LEU A 21 -6.87 -5.72 -11.57
N HIS A 22 -7.58 -6.51 -12.37
CA HIS A 22 -7.46 -7.96 -12.33
C HIS A 22 -6.97 -8.48 -13.67
N HIS A 23 -5.98 -9.37 -13.62
CA HIS A 23 -5.48 -10.09 -14.78
C HIS A 23 -5.64 -11.60 -14.51
N ALA A 24 -6.51 -12.24 -15.29
CA ALA A 24 -6.74 -13.68 -15.23
C ALA A 24 -5.73 -14.41 -16.14
N GLY A 25 -4.63 -14.88 -15.55
CA GLY A 25 -3.70 -15.78 -16.23
C GLY A 25 -4.17 -17.24 -16.18
N ARG A 26 -3.48 -18.13 -16.92
CA ARG A 26 -3.87 -19.54 -17.08
C ARG A 26 -3.71 -20.39 -15.82
N THR A 27 -2.70 -20.09 -15.00
CA THR A 27 -2.35 -20.85 -13.78
C THR A 27 -2.32 -19.98 -12.52
N ARG A 28 -2.12 -18.68 -12.72
CA ARG A 28 -2.07 -17.65 -11.68
C ARG A 28 -2.86 -16.45 -12.13
N GLN A 29 -3.50 -15.80 -11.18
CA GLN A 29 -4.26 -14.59 -11.34
C GLN A 29 -3.57 -13.48 -10.55
N ILE A 30 -3.67 -12.25 -11.05
CA ILE A 30 -3.08 -11.07 -10.40
C ILE A 30 -4.21 -10.09 -10.10
N PHE A 31 -4.27 -9.60 -8.87
CA PHE A 31 -5.10 -8.47 -8.47
C PHE A 31 -4.20 -7.34 -7.97
N LEU A 32 -4.31 -6.16 -8.58
CA LEU A 32 -3.65 -4.93 -8.15
C LEU A 32 -4.69 -3.98 -7.60
N ALA A 33 -4.44 -3.41 -6.43
CA ALA A 33 -5.33 -2.42 -5.83
C ALA A 33 -4.54 -1.36 -5.08
N GLU A 34 -5.10 -0.16 -5.04
CA GLU A 34 -4.60 0.93 -4.22
C GLU A 34 -5.27 0.89 -2.85
N ALA A 35 -4.52 1.19 -1.79
CA ALA A 35 -5.04 1.43 -0.45
C ALA A 35 -4.50 2.74 0.10
N GLN A 36 -5.35 3.44 0.84
CA GLN A 36 -4.98 4.65 1.56
C GLN A 36 -4.80 4.32 3.04
N SER A 37 -3.75 4.83 3.65
CA SER A 37 -3.57 4.80 5.11
C SER A 37 -3.19 6.19 5.62
N PRO A 38 -3.25 6.44 6.95
CA PRO A 38 -2.74 7.68 7.53
C PRO A 38 -1.28 7.98 7.17
N ARG A 39 -0.51 6.95 6.79
CA ARG A 39 0.90 7.05 6.38
C ARG A 39 1.11 7.31 4.88
N GLY A 40 0.06 7.28 4.07
CA GLY A 40 0.11 7.51 2.63
C GLY A 40 -0.59 6.43 1.80
N ALA A 41 -0.40 6.52 0.48
CA ALA A 41 -0.96 5.59 -0.50
C ALA A 41 -0.02 4.39 -0.72
N TYR A 42 -0.62 3.20 -0.86
CA TYR A 42 0.05 1.94 -1.11
C TYR A 42 -0.56 1.27 -2.34
N VAL A 43 0.26 0.53 -3.09
CA VAL A 43 -0.20 -0.36 -4.16
C VAL A 43 0.07 -1.80 -3.72
N PHE A 44 -0.97 -2.61 -3.70
CA PHE A 44 -0.91 -4.03 -3.37
C PHE A 44 -1.00 -4.87 -4.64
N LEU A 45 -0.11 -5.85 -4.75
CA LEU A 45 -0.14 -6.87 -5.79
C LEU A 45 -0.37 -8.24 -5.14
N THR A 46 -1.53 -8.84 -5.41
CA THR A 46 -1.88 -10.18 -4.93
C THR A 46 -1.82 -11.15 -6.10
N VAL A 47 -1.05 -12.23 -5.93
CA VAL A 47 -0.99 -13.34 -6.87
C VAL A 47 -1.70 -14.54 -6.26
N PHE A 48 -2.68 -15.11 -6.94
CA PHE A 48 -3.48 -16.22 -6.42
C PHE A 48 -3.73 -17.31 -7.46
N GLY A 49 -3.94 -18.54 -6.99
CA GLY A 49 -4.21 -19.72 -7.82
C GLY A 49 -5.70 -20.01 -7.99
N PRO A 50 -6.05 -21.12 -8.65
CA PRO A 50 -7.44 -21.55 -8.83
C PRO A 50 -8.16 -21.90 -7.52
N GLU A 51 -7.40 -22.24 -6.46
CA GLU A 51 -7.91 -22.50 -5.11
C GLU A 51 -8.48 -21.25 -4.42
N SER A 52 -8.41 -20.08 -5.05
CA SER A 52 -8.94 -18.82 -4.53
C SER A 52 -9.71 -18.08 -5.60
N SER A 53 -10.77 -17.39 -5.18
CA SER A 53 -11.58 -16.55 -6.06
C SER A 53 -11.17 -15.08 -5.93
N LEU A 54 -11.38 -14.31 -7.00
CA LEU A 54 -11.18 -12.86 -6.96
C LEU A 54 -12.04 -12.20 -5.87
N GLY A 55 -13.26 -12.70 -5.65
CA GLY A 55 -14.16 -12.18 -4.60
C GLY A 55 -13.56 -12.33 -3.20
N LEU A 56 -12.99 -13.50 -2.90
CA LEU A 56 -12.33 -13.76 -1.63
C LEU A 56 -11.06 -12.90 -1.47
N VAL A 57 -10.28 -12.75 -2.54
CA VAL A 57 -9.11 -11.86 -2.55
C VAL A 57 -9.49 -10.41 -2.27
N ARG A 58 -10.59 -9.92 -2.85
CA ARG A 58 -11.08 -8.56 -2.59
C ARG A 58 -11.55 -8.38 -1.14
N LEU A 59 -12.27 -9.37 -0.61
CA LEU A 59 -12.75 -9.35 0.77
C LEU A 59 -11.58 -9.24 1.76
N TYR A 60 -10.59 -10.13 1.64
CA TYR A 60 -9.41 -10.09 2.51
C TYR A 60 -8.52 -8.87 2.27
N PHE A 61 -8.51 -8.34 1.04
CA PHE A 61 -7.83 -7.07 0.78
C PHE A 61 -8.49 -5.92 1.56
N GLU A 62 -9.81 -5.82 1.57
CA GLU A 62 -10.52 -4.79 2.35
C GLU A 62 -10.23 -4.92 3.85
N GLU A 63 -10.26 -6.14 4.37
CA GLU A 63 -9.90 -6.43 5.77
C GLU A 63 -8.43 -6.06 6.08
N LEU A 64 -7.50 -6.40 5.19
CA LEU A 64 -6.09 -6.02 5.31
C LEU A 64 -5.92 -4.49 5.36
N VAL A 65 -6.61 -3.76 4.49
CA VAL A 65 -6.53 -2.29 4.46
C VAL A 65 -7.05 -1.69 5.77
N GLN A 66 -8.15 -2.22 6.31
CA GLN A 66 -8.67 -1.80 7.61
C GLN A 66 -7.67 -2.09 8.74
N GLY A 67 -7.09 -3.29 8.75
CA GLY A 67 -6.07 -3.68 9.72
C GLY A 67 -4.82 -2.80 9.65
N LEU A 68 -4.35 -2.48 8.44
CA LEU A 68 -3.21 -1.60 8.24
C LEU A 68 -3.49 -0.16 8.71
N ALA A 69 -4.68 0.36 8.44
CA ALA A 69 -5.08 1.69 8.90
C ALA A 69 -5.16 1.74 10.43
N ALA A 70 -5.70 0.70 11.07
CA ALA A 70 -5.80 0.60 12.53
C ALA A 70 -4.45 0.39 13.22
N ALA A 71 -3.53 -0.35 12.59
CA ALA A 71 -2.19 -0.60 13.11
C ALA A 71 -1.19 0.53 12.79
N ALA A 72 -1.56 1.49 11.94
CA ALA A 72 -0.69 2.59 11.56
C ALA A 72 -0.31 3.41 12.81
N PRO A 73 0.99 3.63 13.09
CA PRO A 73 1.40 4.51 14.15
C PRO A 73 0.82 5.92 13.96
N PRO A 74 0.47 6.64 15.04
CA PRO A 74 0.01 8.02 14.95
C PRO A 74 0.99 8.86 14.12
N VAL A 75 0.45 9.66 13.21
CA VAL A 75 1.25 10.66 12.51
C VAL A 75 1.51 11.79 13.50
N GLU A 76 2.66 11.75 14.17
CA GLU A 76 3.12 12.90 14.94
C GLU A 76 3.26 14.08 13.97
N ALA A 77 2.57 15.18 14.27
CA ALA A 77 2.79 16.43 13.57
C ALA A 77 4.24 16.85 13.84
N LEU A 78 5.07 16.91 12.80
CA LEU A 78 6.42 17.47 12.89
C LEU A 78 6.27 18.93 13.31
N THR A 79 6.39 19.16 14.62
CA THR A 79 6.25 20.49 15.19
C THR A 79 7.61 21.16 15.09
N GLY A 80 7.83 21.89 13.99
CA GLY A 80 9.01 22.73 13.78
C GLY A 80 10.04 22.18 12.77
N PRO A 81 10.94 23.03 12.26
CA PRO A 81 12.03 22.60 11.40
C PRO A 81 12.88 21.60 12.18
N ALA A 82 13.11 20.42 11.59
CA ALA A 82 14.02 19.43 12.13
C ALA A 82 15.44 20.03 12.17
N LEU A 83 15.78 20.69 13.27
CA LEU A 83 17.16 20.96 13.64
C LEU A 83 17.85 19.59 13.67
N ALA A 84 18.89 19.43 12.86
CA ALA A 84 19.57 18.16 12.61
C ALA A 84 19.94 17.38 13.90
N GLU A 85 20.12 18.10 15.01
CA GLU A 85 20.41 17.54 16.35
C GLU A 85 19.28 16.69 16.94
N HIS A 86 18.02 16.92 16.56
CA HIS A 86 16.88 16.12 17.04
C HIS A 86 16.60 14.91 16.14
N PHE A 87 16.92 14.99 14.85
CA PHE A 87 16.68 13.92 13.89
C PHE A 87 17.40 12.62 14.24
N GLU A 88 18.70 12.69 14.55
CA GLU A 88 19.49 11.49 14.88
C GLU A 88 18.99 10.82 16.17
N ARG A 89 18.55 11.63 17.13
CA ARG A 89 18.01 11.15 18.41
C ARG A 89 16.64 10.49 18.23
N ASP A 90 15.76 11.11 17.44
CA ASP A 90 14.43 10.56 17.13
C ASP A 90 14.52 9.31 16.25
N LEU A 91 15.48 9.27 15.31
CA LEU A 91 15.78 8.09 14.51
C LEU A 91 16.24 6.93 15.39
N ASN A 92 17.24 7.13 16.25
CA ASN A 92 17.73 6.08 17.16
C ASN A 92 16.63 5.60 18.12
N ARG A 93 15.81 6.51 18.65
CA ARG A 93 14.67 6.15 19.51
C ARG A 93 13.68 5.27 18.76
N ASN A 94 13.28 5.65 17.55
CA ASN A 94 12.33 4.88 16.74
C ASN A 94 12.91 3.51 16.32
N LEU A 95 14.19 3.46 15.96
CA LEU A 95 14.88 2.20 15.67
C LEU A 95 14.95 1.29 16.91
N ALA A 96 15.22 1.83 18.10
CA ALA A 96 15.23 1.07 19.34
C ALA A 96 13.85 0.50 19.69
N VAL A 97 12.77 1.27 19.45
CA VAL A 97 11.38 0.80 19.63
C VAL A 97 11.03 -0.29 18.62
N LEU A 98 11.44 -0.14 17.36
CA LEU A 98 11.15 -1.12 16.29
C LEU A 98 11.97 -2.41 16.40
N PHE A 99 13.19 -2.33 16.92
CA PHE A 99 14.14 -3.46 16.95
C PHE A 99 14.47 -3.97 18.37
N GLY A 100 13.81 -3.44 19.41
CA GLY A 100 13.74 -4.05 20.73
C GLY A 100 15.09 -4.28 21.41
N ARG A 101 15.91 -3.24 21.53
CA ARG A 101 17.03 -3.23 22.49
C ARG A 101 16.93 -1.97 23.34
N ALA A 102 16.53 -2.17 24.59
CA ALA A 102 16.53 -1.18 25.65
C ALA A 102 17.97 -0.73 25.98
#